data_AF-A0A5S4H8P7-F1
#
_entry.id   AF-A0A5S4H8P7-F1
#
_cell.length_a   1.000
_cell.length_b   1.000
_cell.length_c   1.000
_cell.angle_alpha   90.00
_cell.angle_beta   90.00
_cell.angle_gamma   90.00
#
_symmetry.space_group_name_H-M   'P 1'
#
loop_
_entity.id
_entity.type
_entity.pdbx_description
1 polymer ?
#
loop_
_entity_poly.entity_id
_entity_poly.type
_entity_poly.pdbx_seq_one_letter_code
_entity_poly.pdbx_strand_id
1 'polypeptide(L)'
;MGRATAHPLLRTLDGLLVIPPEHHRPDTGRADAAAMLACPDATLTDLVRHGLPATGERGRERFDSRDIFNIALYSGSGRTGIERTVASALRWTRASCEDLIAPRVSRFELRVACGSPDGCRPGARNTLARPRTGAYGGRVRHVRAHPAGAARNEHAGTAATARASGPALTLSAVLRTVGDCPVLRSPALRAILREFMGAELRWLRLPEAMRDDESLVPRGFASCGSASRYIARLCREEGIPATTRIGWVVGLPDLVHAWVEVEDEDGVTKVIDPTFVLLAEVIPGANPMLRDPGIAFRTNRLVPTALGVGADIASHTCAAGHVPRVSASLVPVA
;
A
#
# COMPACT_ATOMS: atom_id res chain seq x y z
N MET A 1 -35.58 -5.15 -28.67
CA MET A 1 -35.24 -4.18 -27.61
C MET A 1 -33.82 -4.47 -27.14
N GLY A 2 -32.83 -3.71 -27.61
CA GLY A 2 -31.45 -3.86 -27.14
C GLY A 2 -31.38 -3.43 -25.67
N ARG A 3 -30.86 -4.28 -24.78
CA ARG A 3 -30.52 -3.88 -23.42
C ARG A 3 -29.58 -2.67 -23.52
N ALA A 4 -30.03 -1.50 -23.07
CA ALA A 4 -29.14 -0.37 -22.87
C ALA A 4 -27.95 -0.88 -22.03
N THR A 5 -26.74 -0.77 -22.56
CA THR A 5 -25.54 -1.20 -21.86
C THR A 5 -25.45 -0.41 -20.57
N ALA A 6 -25.60 -1.08 -19.42
CA ALA A 6 -25.54 -0.44 -18.11
C ALA A 6 -24.26 0.40 -18.02
N HIS A 7 -24.38 1.61 -17.44
CA HIS A 7 -23.27 2.55 -17.30
C HIS A 7 -22.05 1.83 -16.69
N PRO A 8 -20.81 2.03 -17.19
CA PRO A 8 -19.63 1.28 -16.72
C PRO A 8 -19.45 1.28 -15.20
N LEU A 9 -19.78 2.38 -14.53
CA LEU A 9 -19.75 2.49 -13.07
C LEU A 9 -20.71 1.53 -12.35
N LEU A 10 -21.91 1.28 -12.89
CA LEU A 10 -22.88 0.34 -12.31
C LEU A 10 -22.36 -1.09 -12.39
N ARG A 11 -21.82 -1.48 -13.56
CA ARG A 11 -21.17 -2.80 -13.71
C ARG A 11 -19.95 -2.95 -12.82
N THR A 12 -19.24 -1.85 -12.58
CA THR A 12 -18.07 -1.84 -11.69
C THR A 12 -18.50 -2.12 -10.26
N LEU A 13 -19.58 -1.48 -9.79
CA LEU A 13 -20.15 -1.69 -8.47
C LEU A 13 -20.53 -3.16 -8.22
N ASP A 14 -21.13 -3.85 -9.21
CA ASP A 14 -21.49 -5.28 -9.11
C ASP A 14 -20.28 -6.19 -8.84
N GLY A 15 -19.09 -5.79 -9.28
CA GLY A 15 -17.86 -6.57 -9.16
C GLY A 15 -16.91 -6.08 -8.05
N LEU A 16 -17.39 -5.25 -7.13
CA LEU A 16 -16.58 -4.72 -6.03
C LEU A 16 -17.16 -5.12 -4.67
N LEU A 17 -16.25 -5.26 -3.70
CA LEU A 17 -16.64 -5.28 -2.30
C LEU A 17 -17.00 -3.86 -1.87
N VAL A 18 -18.29 -3.65 -1.61
CA VAL A 18 -18.78 -2.47 -0.90
C VAL A 18 -18.36 -2.56 0.56
N ILE A 19 -17.87 -1.45 1.12
CA ILE A 19 -17.45 -1.41 2.52
C ILE A 19 -18.64 -1.72 3.45
N PRO A 20 -18.53 -2.73 4.35
CA PRO A 20 -19.59 -3.08 5.28
C PRO A 20 -20.01 -1.91 6.18
N PRO A 21 -21.30 -1.82 6.59
CA PRO A 21 -21.81 -0.70 7.39
C PRO A 21 -21.04 -0.39 8.67
N GLU A 22 -20.52 -1.41 9.36
CA GLU A 22 -19.72 -1.29 10.58
C GLU A 22 -18.34 -0.61 10.36
N HIS A 23 -17.91 -0.52 9.12
CA HIS A 23 -16.64 0.11 8.72
C HIS A 23 -16.84 1.33 7.80
N HIS A 24 -18.08 1.58 7.37
CA HIS A 24 -18.45 2.68 6.49
C HIS A 24 -18.22 4.03 7.16
N ARG A 25 -17.56 4.94 6.45
CA ARG A 25 -17.31 6.32 6.90
C ARG A 25 -17.86 7.30 5.88
N PRO A 26 -18.98 7.99 6.16
CA PRO A 26 -19.61 8.91 5.23
C PRO A 26 -18.85 10.25 5.15
N ASP A 27 -17.62 10.22 4.63
CA ASP A 27 -16.69 11.35 4.63
C ASP A 27 -16.74 12.19 3.35
N THR A 28 -17.27 11.65 2.25
CA THR A 28 -17.27 12.29 0.93
C THR A 28 -18.66 12.82 0.57
N GLY A 29 -18.77 14.12 0.28
CA GLY A 29 -20.04 14.71 -0.14
C GLY A 29 -20.42 14.32 -1.58
N ARG A 30 -21.71 14.39 -1.90
CA ARG A 30 -22.25 14.06 -3.23
C ARG A 30 -21.55 14.74 -4.41
N ALA A 31 -21.29 16.04 -4.32
CA ALA A 31 -20.62 16.80 -5.37
C ALA A 31 -19.20 16.28 -5.61
N ASP A 32 -18.45 16.02 -4.53
CA ASP A 32 -17.09 15.47 -4.61
C ASP A 32 -17.11 14.04 -5.17
N ALA A 33 -18.06 13.21 -4.74
CA ALA A 33 -18.22 11.85 -5.26
C ALA A 33 -18.49 11.85 -6.77
N ALA A 34 -19.40 12.68 -7.25
CA ALA A 34 -19.68 12.83 -8.69
C ALA A 34 -18.44 13.31 -9.46
N ALA A 35 -17.69 14.27 -8.91
CA ALA A 35 -16.46 14.77 -9.50
C ALA A 35 -15.36 13.68 -9.56
N MET A 36 -15.17 12.91 -8.49
CA MET A 36 -14.21 11.80 -8.44
C MET A 36 -14.54 10.71 -9.45
N LEU A 37 -15.83 10.37 -9.60
CA LEU A 37 -16.34 9.38 -10.56
C LEU A 37 -16.47 9.94 -11.99
N ALA A 38 -16.22 11.23 -12.19
CA ALA A 38 -16.36 11.94 -13.46
C ALA A 38 -17.73 11.69 -14.14
N CYS A 39 -18.80 11.63 -13.34
CA CYS A 39 -20.15 11.31 -13.77
C CYS A 39 -21.15 12.42 -13.42
N PRO A 40 -22.27 12.55 -14.16
CA PRO A 40 -23.35 13.44 -13.78
C PRO A 40 -24.11 12.94 -12.54
N ASP A 41 -24.84 13.83 -11.89
CA ASP A 41 -25.61 13.57 -10.67
C ASP A 41 -26.66 12.45 -10.85
N ALA A 42 -27.25 12.35 -12.04
CA ALA A 42 -28.19 11.28 -12.39
C ALA A 42 -27.53 9.90 -12.26
N THR A 43 -26.29 9.73 -12.75
CA THR A 43 -25.56 8.47 -12.63
C THR A 43 -25.23 8.14 -11.18
N LEU A 44 -24.92 9.14 -10.36
CA LEU A 44 -24.68 8.92 -8.92
C LEU A 44 -25.98 8.51 -8.20
N THR A 45 -27.12 9.07 -8.59
CA THR A 45 -28.44 8.61 -8.12
C THR A 45 -28.69 7.15 -8.50
N ASP A 46 -28.34 6.76 -9.72
CA ASP A 46 -28.50 5.38 -10.17
C ASP A 46 -27.55 4.44 -9.43
N LEU A 47 -26.32 4.85 -9.11
CA LEU A 47 -25.41 4.08 -8.25
C LEU A 47 -26.00 3.82 -6.86
N VAL A 48 -26.61 4.83 -6.22
CA VAL A 48 -27.29 4.68 -4.92
C VAL A 48 -28.45 3.70 -5.03
N ARG A 49 -29.30 3.84 -6.06
CA ARG A 49 -30.40 2.90 -6.32
C ARG A 49 -29.92 1.47 -6.58
N HIS A 50 -28.73 1.34 -7.16
CA HIS A 50 -28.07 0.08 -7.47
C HIS A 50 -27.28 -0.50 -6.30
N GLY A 51 -27.31 0.15 -5.13
CA GLY A 51 -26.76 -0.40 -3.88
C GLY A 51 -25.48 0.24 -3.36
N LEU A 52 -25.02 1.36 -3.94
CA LEU A 52 -23.93 2.14 -3.34
C LEU A 52 -24.39 2.74 -2.01
N PRO A 53 -23.77 2.41 -0.86
CA PRO A 53 -24.20 2.93 0.42
C PRO A 53 -24.01 4.43 0.52
N ALA A 54 -25.06 5.10 0.97
CA ALA A 54 -25.09 6.54 1.16
C ALA A 54 -25.88 6.86 2.42
N THR A 55 -25.48 7.92 3.12
CA THR A 55 -26.15 8.40 4.34
C THR A 55 -26.55 9.87 4.17
N GLY A 56 -27.57 10.32 4.91
CA GLY A 56 -28.07 11.69 4.86
C GLY A 56 -29.29 11.86 3.95
N GLU A 57 -29.75 13.11 3.82
CA GLU A 57 -30.93 13.46 3.02
C GLU A 57 -30.65 13.36 1.51
N ARG A 58 -31.72 13.15 0.73
CA ARG A 58 -31.63 13.07 -0.73
C ARG A 58 -31.04 14.35 -1.33
N GLY A 59 -30.02 14.21 -2.18
CA GLY A 59 -29.27 15.33 -2.76
C GLY A 59 -28.19 15.93 -1.85
N ARG A 60 -28.13 15.48 -0.59
CA ARG A 60 -27.09 15.85 0.39
C ARG A 60 -26.41 14.60 0.95
N GLU A 61 -26.44 13.51 0.19
CA GLU A 61 -25.89 12.24 0.64
C GLU A 61 -24.37 12.32 0.81
N ARG A 62 -23.87 11.51 1.74
CA ARG A 62 -22.46 11.29 2.00
C ARG A 62 -22.09 9.83 1.79
N PHE A 63 -20.93 9.62 1.19
CA PHE A 63 -20.40 8.33 0.74
C PHE A 63 -19.08 8.02 1.45
N ASP A 64 -18.68 6.74 1.44
CA ASP A 64 -17.33 6.37 1.86
C ASP A 64 -16.33 6.65 0.74
N SER A 65 -15.31 7.46 1.04
CA SER A 65 -14.22 7.77 0.10
C SER A 65 -13.55 6.53 -0.47
N ARG A 66 -13.57 5.39 0.22
CA ARG A 66 -12.99 4.11 -0.24
C ARG A 66 -13.85 3.45 -1.30
N ASP A 67 -15.16 3.39 -1.12
CA ASP A 67 -16.09 2.89 -2.14
C ASP A 67 -15.98 3.74 -3.42
N ILE A 68 -16.01 5.06 -3.26
CA ILE A 68 -15.86 6.00 -4.39
C ILE A 68 -14.50 5.80 -5.09
N PHE A 69 -13.41 5.64 -4.32
CA PHE A 69 -12.09 5.39 -4.87
C PHE A 69 -12.04 4.08 -5.67
N ASN A 70 -12.58 2.98 -5.11
CA ASN A 70 -12.53 1.66 -5.74
C ASN A 70 -13.36 1.62 -7.03
N ILE A 71 -14.55 2.22 -7.03
CA ILE A 71 -15.39 2.34 -8.23
C ILE A 71 -14.70 3.20 -9.29
N ALA A 72 -14.10 4.32 -8.88
CA ALA A 72 -13.39 5.20 -9.81
C ALA A 72 -12.21 4.47 -10.48
N LEU A 73 -11.38 3.79 -9.68
CA LEU A 73 -10.20 3.04 -10.13
C LEU A 73 -10.54 1.98 -11.19
N TYR A 74 -11.63 1.24 -10.98
CA TYR A 74 -12.04 0.16 -11.88
C TYR A 74 -13.08 0.55 -12.93
N SER A 75 -13.39 1.85 -13.07
CA SER A 75 -14.40 2.31 -14.03
C SER A 75 -14.06 1.99 -15.50
N GLY A 76 -12.77 1.84 -15.81
CA GLY A 76 -12.25 1.58 -17.15
C GLY A 76 -12.48 2.73 -18.13
N SER A 77 -12.87 3.90 -17.63
CA SER A 77 -13.24 5.05 -18.46
C SER A 77 -12.03 5.88 -18.86
N GLY A 78 -10.92 5.78 -18.13
CA GLY A 78 -9.76 6.68 -18.23
C GLY A 78 -10.06 8.13 -17.83
N ARG A 79 -11.29 8.41 -17.38
CA ARG A 79 -11.79 9.76 -17.12
C ARG A 79 -11.85 10.11 -15.64
N THR A 80 -11.78 9.15 -14.73
CA THR A 80 -11.84 9.47 -13.30
C THR A 80 -10.54 10.13 -12.85
N GLY A 81 -10.64 10.97 -11.81
CA GLY A 81 -9.45 11.57 -11.19
C GLY A 81 -8.53 10.51 -10.56
N ILE A 82 -9.11 9.40 -10.10
CA ILE A 82 -8.40 8.30 -9.46
C ILE A 82 -7.59 7.49 -10.48
N GLU A 83 -8.17 7.08 -11.62
CA GLU A 83 -7.43 6.36 -12.67
C GLU A 83 -6.19 7.16 -13.11
N ARG A 84 -6.36 8.46 -13.38
CA ARG A 84 -5.25 9.33 -13.80
C ARG A 84 -4.19 9.49 -12.71
N THR A 85 -4.61 9.68 -11.47
CA THR A 85 -3.69 9.83 -10.33
C THR A 85 -2.89 8.56 -10.10
N VAL A 86 -3.54 7.39 -10.12
CA VAL A 86 -2.86 6.08 -9.96
C VAL A 86 -1.93 5.81 -11.13
N ALA A 87 -2.37 6.00 -12.37
CA ALA A 87 -1.54 5.82 -13.56
C ALA A 87 -0.33 6.77 -13.57
N SER A 88 -0.51 8.02 -13.12
CA SER A 88 0.59 8.98 -13.00
C SER A 88 1.57 8.57 -11.89
N ALA A 89 1.07 8.22 -10.71
CA ALA A 89 1.91 7.85 -9.57
C ALA A 89 2.71 6.56 -9.83
N LEU A 90 2.13 5.63 -10.57
CA LEU A 90 2.73 4.36 -10.93
C LEU A 90 3.31 4.33 -12.35
N ARG A 91 3.42 5.48 -13.05
CA ARG A 91 3.96 5.55 -14.43
C ARG A 91 5.33 4.90 -14.61
N TRP A 92 6.10 4.82 -13.54
CA TRP A 92 7.41 4.20 -13.52
C TRP A 92 7.36 2.68 -13.72
N THR A 93 6.24 2.02 -13.46
CA THR A 93 6.06 0.58 -13.71
C THR A 93 6.15 0.23 -15.19
N ARG A 94 6.10 1.22 -16.09
CA ARG A 94 6.27 1.09 -17.54
C ARG A 94 7.73 1.08 -17.98
N ALA A 95 8.66 1.37 -17.07
CA ALA A 95 10.07 1.43 -17.40
C ALA A 95 10.63 0.04 -17.73
N SER A 96 11.80 0.02 -18.36
CA SER A 96 12.52 -1.22 -18.66
C SER A 96 12.86 -1.98 -17.37
N CYS A 97 13.09 -3.29 -17.48
CA CYS A 97 13.58 -4.06 -16.33
C CYS A 97 14.87 -3.47 -15.75
N GLU A 98 15.80 -3.08 -16.63
CA GLU A 98 17.07 -2.46 -16.26
C GLU A 98 16.86 -1.20 -15.41
N ASP A 99 15.98 -0.28 -15.82
CA ASP A 99 15.66 0.93 -15.06
C ASP A 99 14.99 0.63 -13.71
N LEU A 100 14.14 -0.39 -13.69
CA LEU A 100 13.41 -0.80 -12.50
C LEU A 100 14.30 -1.48 -11.47
N ILE A 101 15.41 -2.10 -11.89
CA ILE A 101 16.36 -2.73 -10.96
C ILE A 101 17.61 -1.89 -10.68
N ALA A 102 17.91 -0.91 -11.53
CA ALA A 102 19.06 -0.04 -11.39
C ALA A 102 19.10 0.63 -10.01
N PRO A 103 20.29 0.87 -9.43
CA PRO A 103 20.38 1.54 -8.14
C PRO A 103 19.74 2.94 -8.15
N ARG A 104 19.03 3.28 -7.07
CA ARG A 104 18.43 4.61 -6.88
C ARG A 104 18.83 5.21 -5.54
N VAL A 105 19.07 6.53 -5.52
CA VAL A 105 19.35 7.28 -4.29
C VAL A 105 18.17 8.20 -3.98
N SER A 106 17.78 8.30 -2.71
CA SER A 106 16.66 9.13 -2.27
C SER A 106 16.92 9.72 -0.89
N ARG A 107 16.41 10.93 -0.65
CA ARG A 107 16.30 11.52 0.69
C ARG A 107 15.00 11.05 1.32
N PHE A 108 15.12 10.54 2.53
CA PHE A 108 14.01 10.02 3.32
C PHE A 108 13.83 10.88 4.57
N GLU A 109 12.58 11.19 4.89
CA GLU A 109 12.17 11.73 6.16
C GLU A 109 10.86 11.05 6.60
N LEU A 110 10.80 10.64 7.86
CA LEU A 110 9.59 10.17 8.50
C LEU A 110 9.41 10.92 9.80
N ARG A 111 8.20 11.42 10.04
CA ARG A 111 7.87 12.17 11.24
C ARG A 111 6.58 11.64 11.83
N VAL A 112 6.58 11.56 13.16
CA VAL A 112 5.38 11.41 13.98
C VAL A 112 5.31 12.56 14.97
N ALA A 113 4.12 13.12 15.13
CA ALA A 113 3.84 14.17 16.10
C ALA A 113 2.48 13.95 16.77
N CYS A 114 2.31 14.48 17.97
CA CYS A 114 1.02 14.54 18.64
C CYS A 114 -0.01 15.28 17.76
N GLY A 115 -1.25 14.76 17.74
CA GLY A 115 -2.38 15.40 17.05
C GLY A 115 -2.83 16.71 17.68
N SER A 116 -2.52 16.92 18.97
CA SER A 116 -2.79 18.20 19.64
C SER A 116 -2.06 19.35 18.93
N PRO A 117 -2.76 20.46 18.60
CA PRO A 117 -2.14 21.67 18.06
C PRO A 117 -1.02 22.20 18.95
N ASP A 118 -1.21 22.15 20.27
CA ASP A 118 -0.29 22.66 21.29
C ASP A 118 0.74 21.62 21.76
N GLY A 119 0.73 20.43 21.15
CA GLY A 119 1.53 19.28 21.59
C GLY A 119 0.96 18.58 22.83
N CYS A 120 1.74 17.68 23.41
CA CYS A 120 1.37 16.93 24.62
C CYS A 120 2.44 17.06 25.71
N ARG A 121 2.04 16.76 26.95
CA ARG A 121 2.91 16.82 28.13
C ARG A 121 4.17 15.95 28.00
N PRO A 122 5.26 16.29 28.72
CA PRO A 122 6.44 15.45 28.85
C PRO A 122 6.04 14.06 29.39
N GLY A 123 6.35 13.00 28.64
CA GLY A 123 5.92 11.63 28.95
C GLY A 123 5.29 10.89 27.78
N ALA A 124 4.94 11.59 26.70
CA ALA A 124 4.54 10.95 25.47
C ALA A 124 5.70 10.14 24.85
N ARG A 125 5.38 9.01 24.24
CA ARG A 125 6.35 8.12 23.59
C ARG A 125 6.09 8.05 22.10
N ASN A 126 7.16 8.17 21.33
CA ASN A 126 7.14 8.08 19.89
C ASN A 126 8.01 6.92 19.42
N THR A 127 7.56 6.23 18.39
CA THR A 127 8.30 5.17 17.70
C THR A 127 8.22 5.42 16.21
N LEU A 128 9.34 5.28 15.50
CA LEU A 128 9.43 5.32 14.04
C LEU A 128 10.17 4.09 13.52
N ALA A 129 9.63 3.43 12.50
CA ALA A 129 10.33 2.34 11.81
C ALA A 129 11.58 2.86 11.10
N ARG A 130 12.62 2.02 11.07
CA ARG A 130 13.88 2.34 10.38
C ARG A 130 13.91 1.67 9.00
N PRO A 131 14.40 2.37 7.96
CA PRO A 131 14.65 1.75 6.67
C PRO A 131 15.77 0.71 6.78
N ARG A 132 15.62 -0.43 6.10
CA ARG A 132 16.52 -1.60 6.13
C ARG A 132 16.99 -1.96 4.71
N THR A 133 17.36 -0.98 3.90
CA THR A 133 17.70 -1.21 2.48
C THR A 133 18.88 -2.16 2.27
N GLY A 134 19.75 -2.31 3.28
CA GLY A 134 20.88 -3.26 3.25
C GLY A 134 20.47 -4.73 3.06
N ALA A 135 19.28 -5.13 3.53
CA ALA A 135 18.75 -6.47 3.29
C ALA A 135 18.55 -6.76 1.79
N TYR A 136 18.40 -5.71 0.98
CA TYR A 136 18.12 -5.76 -0.45
C TYR A 136 19.30 -5.23 -1.28
N GLY A 137 20.54 -5.34 -0.79
CA GLY A 137 21.74 -4.85 -1.48
C GLY A 137 21.85 -3.32 -1.57
N GLY A 138 20.95 -2.60 -0.90
CA GLY A 138 20.95 -1.16 -0.73
C GLY A 138 21.86 -0.70 0.40
N ARG A 139 21.79 0.60 0.74
CA ARG A 139 22.51 1.20 1.88
C ARG A 139 21.68 2.31 2.51
N VAL A 140 21.87 2.52 3.82
CA VAL A 140 21.32 3.66 4.57
C VAL A 140 22.50 4.50 5.06
N ARG A 141 22.50 5.80 4.77
CA ARG A 141 23.57 6.75 5.15
C ARG A 141 22.99 8.00 5.78
N HIS A 142 23.84 8.75 6.48
CA HIS A 142 23.50 10.06 7.06
C HIS A 142 22.23 10.04 7.94
N VAL A 143 22.06 8.99 8.74
CA VAL A 143 20.90 8.84 9.62
C VAL A 143 20.92 9.93 10.69
N ARG A 144 19.84 10.71 10.79
CA ARG A 144 19.65 11.75 11.80
C ARG A 144 18.28 11.54 12.45
N ALA A 145 18.18 11.87 13.74
CA ALA A 145 16.90 11.92 14.43
C ALA A 145 16.77 13.19 15.26
N HIS A 146 15.54 13.69 15.35
CA HIS A 146 15.18 14.85 16.16
C HIS A 146 14.02 14.49 17.12
N PRO A 147 14.13 14.73 18.43
CA PRO A 147 15.27 15.35 19.13
C PRO A 147 16.56 14.49 19.07
N ALA A 148 17.71 15.14 19.22
CA ALA A 148 19.00 14.47 19.20
C ALA A 148 19.06 13.38 20.30
N GLY A 149 19.66 12.23 19.99
CA GLY A 149 19.72 11.09 20.91
C GLY A 149 18.65 10.01 20.67
N ALA A 150 17.55 10.32 19.98
CA ALA A 150 16.50 9.36 19.63
C ALA A 150 16.96 8.18 18.74
N ALA A 151 18.06 8.36 18.01
CA ALA A 151 18.70 7.34 17.17
C ALA A 151 19.92 6.67 17.83
N ARG A 152 20.27 7.03 19.08
CA ARG A 152 21.52 6.58 19.74
C ARG A 152 21.40 5.27 20.54
N ASN A 153 20.20 4.73 20.72
CA ASN A 153 20.04 3.49 21.49
C ASN A 153 20.39 2.24 20.64
N GLU A 154 21.63 1.83 20.89
CA GLU A 154 22.19 0.46 21.00
C GLU A 154 22.38 -0.39 19.74
N HIS A 155 23.66 -0.68 19.49
CA HIS A 155 24.24 -1.55 18.47
C HIS A 155 23.87 -1.17 17.03
N ALA A 156 24.87 -0.58 16.35
CA ALA A 156 24.81 -0.21 14.95
C ALA A 156 24.24 -1.35 14.08
N GLY A 157 22.96 -1.24 13.71
CA GLY A 157 22.39 -1.97 12.57
C GLY A 157 21.17 -2.86 12.79
N THR A 158 20.75 -3.17 14.03
CA THR A 158 19.73 -4.23 14.25
C THR A 158 18.37 -3.76 14.77
N ALA A 159 18.28 -2.62 15.46
CA ALA A 159 17.00 -2.16 15.99
C ALA A 159 16.02 -1.76 14.87
N ALA A 160 14.85 -2.39 14.85
CA ALA A 160 13.79 -2.16 13.86
C ALA A 160 13.18 -0.74 13.92
N THR A 161 13.29 -0.06 15.06
CA THR A 161 12.62 1.21 15.33
C THR A 161 13.51 2.22 16.06
N ALA A 162 13.38 3.50 15.75
CA ALA A 162 13.87 4.62 16.55
C ALA A 162 12.80 5.06 17.56
N ARG A 163 13.21 5.52 18.75
CA ARG A 163 12.28 5.86 19.85
C ARG A 163 12.70 7.16 20.53
N ALA A 164 11.71 7.94 20.96
CA ALA A 164 11.94 9.17 21.73
C ALA A 164 10.75 9.55 22.60
N SER A 165 11.05 10.14 23.75
CA SER A 165 10.05 10.83 24.56
C SER A 165 9.84 12.24 24.06
N GLY A 166 8.60 12.74 24.12
CA GLY A 166 8.23 14.11 23.74
C GLY A 166 7.05 14.18 22.77
N PRO A 167 6.71 15.39 22.30
CA PRO A 167 5.53 15.60 21.46
C PRO A 167 5.74 15.17 20.00
N ALA A 168 6.98 14.93 19.57
CA ALA A 168 7.28 14.52 18.21
C ALA A 168 8.63 13.79 18.10
N LEU A 169 8.78 13.02 17.02
CA LEU A 169 10.01 12.39 16.60
C LEU A 169 10.11 12.47 15.07
N THR A 170 11.29 12.86 14.57
CA THR A 170 11.63 12.81 13.14
C THR A 170 12.86 11.94 12.93
N LEU A 171 12.84 11.11 11.89
CA LEU A 171 13.96 10.31 11.40
C LEU A 171 14.23 10.70 9.95
N SER A 172 15.47 11.06 9.62
CA SER A 172 15.89 11.33 8.24
C SER A 172 17.14 10.55 7.86
N ALA A 173 17.26 10.23 6.57
CA ALA A 173 18.38 9.46 6.03
C ALA A 173 18.54 9.68 4.52
N VAL A 174 19.70 9.29 3.99
CA VAL A 174 19.90 9.07 2.55
C VAL A 174 19.88 7.58 2.29
N LEU A 175 18.99 7.16 1.42
CA LEU A 175 18.75 5.76 1.08
C LEU A 175 19.32 5.48 -0.31
N ARG A 176 20.04 4.37 -0.44
CA ARG A 176 20.28 3.71 -1.72
C ARG A 176 19.46 2.42 -1.75
N THR A 177 18.65 2.25 -2.77
CA THR A 177 17.86 1.04 -3.04
C THR A 177 18.33 0.40 -4.36
N VAL A 178 18.09 -0.89 -4.51
CA VAL A 178 18.40 -1.66 -5.73
C VAL A 178 17.25 -2.64 -5.93
N GLY A 179 16.81 -2.81 -7.17
CA GLY A 179 15.85 -3.87 -7.48
C GLY A 179 16.55 -5.21 -7.65
N ASP A 180 15.78 -6.21 -8.03
CA ASP A 180 16.27 -7.54 -8.38
C ASP A 180 15.20 -8.28 -9.18
N CYS A 181 15.60 -9.30 -9.91
CA CYS A 181 14.69 -10.16 -10.64
C CYS A 181 15.18 -11.62 -10.70
N PRO A 182 15.34 -12.30 -9.56
CA PRO A 182 15.71 -13.70 -9.55
C PRO A 182 14.58 -14.57 -10.10
N VAL A 183 14.96 -15.60 -10.84
CA VAL A 183 14.06 -16.70 -11.23
C VAL A 183 13.66 -17.48 -9.99
N LEU A 184 12.38 -17.82 -9.87
CA LEU A 184 11.86 -18.69 -8.82
C LEU A 184 12.22 -20.15 -9.13
N ARG A 185 12.81 -20.86 -8.17
CA ARG A 185 13.29 -22.25 -8.32
C ARG A 185 12.23 -23.25 -7.89
N SER A 186 11.54 -22.99 -6.78
CA SER A 186 10.54 -23.91 -6.26
C SER A 186 9.32 -24.03 -7.18
N PRO A 187 8.98 -25.25 -7.63
CA PRO A 187 7.74 -25.50 -8.37
C PRO A 187 6.49 -25.12 -7.57
N ALA A 188 6.47 -25.39 -6.27
CA ALA A 188 5.34 -25.07 -5.38
C ALA A 188 5.13 -23.54 -5.30
N LEU A 189 6.21 -22.77 -5.11
CA LEU A 189 6.14 -21.31 -5.11
C LEU A 189 5.58 -20.75 -6.44
N ARG A 190 6.05 -21.26 -7.58
CA ARG A 190 5.53 -20.85 -8.89
C ARG A 190 4.06 -21.23 -9.08
N ALA A 191 3.62 -22.35 -8.52
CA ALA A 191 2.21 -22.76 -8.57
C ALA A 191 1.33 -21.79 -7.76
N ILE A 192 1.72 -21.46 -6.52
CA ILE A 192 1.04 -20.46 -5.68
C ILE A 192 0.88 -19.13 -6.43
N LEU A 193 1.97 -18.61 -7.03
CA LEU A 193 1.90 -17.33 -7.73
C LEU A 193 1.07 -17.40 -9.00
N ARG A 194 1.13 -18.50 -9.75
CA ARG A 194 0.28 -18.68 -10.94
C ARG A 194 -1.19 -18.70 -10.57
N GLU A 195 -1.56 -19.39 -9.50
CA GLU A 195 -2.94 -19.41 -9.00
C GLU A 195 -3.37 -18.01 -8.55
N PHE A 196 -2.57 -17.32 -7.73
CA PHE A 196 -2.86 -15.97 -7.28
C PHE A 196 -3.04 -14.99 -8.45
N MET A 197 -2.16 -15.05 -9.45
CA MET A 197 -2.21 -14.22 -10.66
C MET A 197 -3.39 -14.54 -11.58
N GLY A 198 -3.90 -15.77 -11.52
CA GLY A 198 -5.03 -16.26 -12.32
C GLY A 198 -6.40 -16.08 -11.66
N ALA A 199 -6.47 -15.73 -10.38
CA ALA A 199 -7.70 -15.67 -9.60
C ALA A 199 -8.57 -14.41 -9.82
N GLU A 200 -8.29 -13.61 -10.87
CA GLU A 200 -9.03 -12.37 -11.23
C GLU A 200 -9.27 -11.42 -10.04
N LEU A 201 -8.27 -11.29 -9.16
CA LEU A 201 -8.37 -10.51 -7.93
C LEU A 201 -8.37 -9.00 -8.20
N ARG A 202 -9.15 -8.25 -7.42
CA ARG A 202 -9.11 -6.78 -7.41
C ARG A 202 -8.39 -6.25 -6.19
N TRP A 203 -7.46 -5.32 -6.42
CA TRP A 203 -6.86 -4.55 -5.35
C TRP A 203 -7.80 -3.44 -4.91
N LEU A 204 -8.15 -3.39 -3.63
CA LEU A 204 -9.06 -2.40 -3.06
C LEU A 204 -8.37 -1.54 -2.01
N ARG A 205 -8.76 -0.27 -1.97
CA ARG A 205 -8.53 0.58 -0.80
C ARG A 205 -9.54 0.20 0.27
N LEU A 206 -9.05 -0.39 1.36
CA LEU A 206 -9.88 -0.90 2.45
C LEU A 206 -9.75 -0.07 3.75
N PRO A 207 -10.75 -0.12 4.65
CA PRO A 207 -10.63 0.36 6.02
C PRO A 207 -9.50 -0.36 6.76
N GLU A 208 -8.94 0.29 7.78
CA GLU A 208 -7.84 -0.27 8.58
C GLU A 208 -8.19 -1.63 9.22
N ALA A 209 -9.43 -1.80 9.68
CA ALA A 209 -9.89 -3.06 10.26
C ALA A 209 -9.90 -4.24 9.26
N MET A 210 -9.98 -3.95 7.95
CA MET A 210 -10.11 -4.96 6.89
C MET A 210 -8.86 -5.12 6.04
N ARG A 211 -7.93 -4.15 6.07
CA ARG A 211 -6.80 -4.12 5.11
C ARG A 211 -5.91 -5.37 5.19
N ASP A 212 -5.82 -5.99 6.36
CA ASP A 212 -5.00 -7.17 6.59
C ASP A 212 -5.82 -8.48 6.65
N ASP A 213 -7.11 -8.44 6.35
CA ASP A 213 -8.00 -9.61 6.36
C ASP A 213 -7.79 -10.48 5.09
N GLU A 214 -7.06 -11.58 5.25
CA GLU A 214 -6.79 -12.53 4.17
C GLU A 214 -8.01 -13.33 3.70
N SER A 215 -9.10 -13.36 4.48
CA SER A 215 -10.34 -14.05 4.08
C SER A 215 -11.03 -13.38 2.88
N LEU A 216 -10.65 -12.14 2.55
CA LEU A 216 -11.11 -11.42 1.38
C LEU A 216 -10.51 -11.96 0.07
N VAL A 217 -9.31 -12.56 0.13
CA VAL A 217 -8.58 -12.97 -1.08
C VAL A 217 -9.32 -14.08 -1.83
N PRO A 218 -9.77 -15.18 -1.19
CA PRO A 218 -10.62 -16.18 -1.87
C PRO A 218 -11.95 -15.61 -2.39
N ARG A 219 -12.38 -14.44 -1.92
CA ARG A 219 -13.59 -13.75 -2.38
C ARG A 219 -13.34 -12.81 -3.55
N GLY A 220 -12.12 -12.76 -4.10
CA GLY A 220 -11.78 -11.92 -5.25
C GLY A 220 -11.17 -10.56 -4.90
N PHE A 221 -10.88 -10.28 -3.62
CA PHE A 221 -10.50 -8.94 -3.18
C PHE A 221 -9.25 -8.95 -2.29
N ALA A 222 -8.37 -7.99 -2.49
CA ALA A 222 -7.19 -7.86 -1.64
C ALA A 222 -6.77 -6.41 -1.43
N SER A 223 -6.06 -6.15 -0.34
CA SER A 223 -5.17 -5.00 -0.21
C SER A 223 -3.71 -5.49 -0.25
N CYS A 224 -2.73 -4.59 -0.15
CA CYS A 224 -1.34 -5.00 -0.05
C CYS A 224 -1.08 -5.91 1.16
N GLY A 225 -1.74 -5.64 2.29
CA GLY A 225 -1.60 -6.41 3.53
C GLY A 225 -2.22 -7.81 3.41
N SER A 226 -3.50 -7.90 3.05
CA SER A 226 -4.20 -9.17 2.92
C SER A 226 -3.62 -10.07 1.82
N ALA A 227 -3.24 -9.53 0.66
CA ALA A 227 -2.56 -10.30 -0.40
C ALA A 227 -1.23 -10.90 0.09
N SER A 228 -0.43 -10.09 0.81
CA SER A 228 0.86 -10.53 1.32
C SER A 228 0.71 -11.60 2.41
N ARG A 229 -0.26 -11.45 3.32
CA ARG A 229 -0.54 -12.47 4.34
C ARG A 229 -1.03 -13.78 3.72
N TYR A 230 -1.93 -13.68 2.74
CA TYR A 230 -2.47 -14.81 2.00
C TYR A 230 -1.36 -15.63 1.32
N ILE A 231 -0.51 -14.99 0.51
CA ILE A 231 0.62 -15.66 -0.15
C ILE A 231 1.58 -16.25 0.90
N ALA A 232 1.91 -15.49 1.95
CA ALA A 232 2.80 -16.00 2.99
C ALA A 232 2.22 -17.21 3.73
N ARG A 233 0.90 -17.28 3.92
CA ARG A 233 0.21 -18.45 4.48
C ARG A 233 0.34 -19.66 3.54
N LEU A 234 0.00 -19.51 2.26
CA LEU A 234 0.12 -20.59 1.27
C LEU A 234 1.56 -21.12 1.19
N CYS A 235 2.56 -20.23 1.17
CA CYS A 235 3.96 -20.65 1.21
C CYS A 235 4.28 -21.50 2.44
N ARG A 236 3.82 -21.08 3.64
CA ARG A 236 4.07 -21.84 4.88
C ARG A 236 3.34 -23.19 4.90
N GLU A 237 2.15 -23.28 4.31
CA GLU A 237 1.42 -24.54 4.15
C GLU A 237 2.18 -25.53 3.26
N GLU A 238 2.92 -25.03 2.26
CA GLU A 238 3.85 -25.79 1.42
C GLU A 238 5.25 -25.98 2.05
N GLY A 239 5.44 -25.58 3.31
CA GLY A 239 6.73 -25.69 4.00
C GLY A 239 7.81 -24.69 3.54
N ILE A 240 7.44 -23.68 2.75
CA ILE A 240 8.34 -22.62 2.27
C ILE A 240 8.41 -21.50 3.33
N PRO A 241 9.58 -21.19 3.90
CA PRO A 241 9.71 -20.11 4.87
C PRO A 241 9.31 -18.77 4.25
N ALA A 242 8.24 -18.16 4.78
CA ALA A 242 7.68 -16.92 4.25
C ALA A 242 7.30 -15.94 5.35
N THR A 243 7.76 -14.69 5.20
CA THR A 243 7.51 -13.60 6.13
C THR A 243 6.98 -12.38 5.38
N THR A 244 5.89 -11.79 5.87
CA THR A 244 5.43 -10.50 5.34
C THR A 244 6.37 -9.37 5.77
N ARG A 245 6.54 -8.36 4.91
CA ARG A 245 7.25 -7.12 5.25
C ARG A 245 6.40 -5.91 4.92
N ILE A 246 6.68 -4.82 5.64
CA ILE A 246 6.15 -3.51 5.33
C ILE A 246 7.24 -2.47 5.13
N GLY A 247 6.90 -1.40 4.42
CA GLY A 247 7.77 -0.24 4.24
C GLY A 247 7.16 0.79 3.31
N TRP A 248 7.99 1.41 2.48
CA TRP A 248 7.59 2.50 1.59
C TRP A 248 7.94 2.23 0.14
N VAL A 249 7.26 2.94 -0.75
CA VAL A 249 7.57 2.98 -2.19
C VAL A 249 8.06 4.39 -2.55
N VAL A 250 9.23 4.49 -3.20
CA VAL A 250 9.77 5.78 -3.68
C VAL A 250 8.78 6.41 -4.68
N GLY A 251 8.33 7.63 -4.37
CA GLY A 251 7.30 8.36 -5.13
C GLY A 251 5.87 8.13 -4.64
N LEU A 252 5.66 7.30 -3.61
CA LEU A 252 4.39 7.06 -2.91
C LEU A 252 4.60 6.98 -1.38
N PRO A 253 5.26 7.96 -0.74
CA PRO A 253 5.73 7.83 0.65
C PRO A 253 4.59 7.76 1.69
N ASP A 254 3.44 8.38 1.44
CA ASP A 254 2.32 8.38 2.38
C ASP A 254 1.55 7.04 2.40
N LEU A 255 1.92 6.10 1.54
CA LEU A 255 1.35 4.75 1.49
C LEU A 255 2.32 3.76 2.12
N VAL A 256 1.96 3.22 3.28
CA VAL A 256 2.59 2.02 3.81
C VAL A 256 2.30 0.88 2.85
N HIS A 257 3.34 0.19 2.43
CA HIS A 257 3.27 -0.88 1.44
C HIS A 257 3.68 -2.20 2.05
N ALA A 258 3.09 -3.30 1.58
CA ALA A 258 3.32 -4.63 2.09
C ALA A 258 3.64 -5.62 0.95
N TRP A 259 4.54 -6.57 1.24
CA TRP A 259 4.96 -7.64 0.34
C TRP A 259 5.42 -8.87 1.13
N VAL A 260 5.88 -9.92 0.43
CA VAL A 260 6.35 -11.17 1.03
C VAL A 260 7.84 -11.38 0.73
N GLU A 261 8.59 -11.78 1.75
CA GLU A 261 9.91 -12.39 1.62
C GLU A 261 9.75 -13.91 1.74
N VAL A 262 10.27 -14.66 0.77
CA VAL A 262 10.26 -16.13 0.74
C VAL A 262 11.68 -16.66 0.62
N GLU A 263 12.05 -17.66 1.41
CA GLU A 263 13.27 -18.43 1.17
C GLU A 263 12.97 -19.52 0.15
N ASP A 264 13.54 -19.38 -1.05
CA ASP A 264 13.33 -20.33 -2.14
C ASP A 264 14.30 -21.53 -2.03
N GLU A 265 14.15 -22.56 -2.87
CA GLU A 265 14.92 -23.81 -2.82
C GLU A 265 16.44 -23.63 -3.03
N ASP A 266 16.87 -22.49 -3.58
CA ASP A 266 18.28 -22.12 -3.69
C ASP A 266 18.84 -21.45 -2.43
N GLY A 267 18.07 -21.39 -1.34
CA GLY A 267 18.43 -20.75 -0.08
C GLY A 267 18.46 -19.21 -0.16
N VAL A 268 18.00 -18.63 -1.27
CA VAL A 268 17.97 -17.18 -1.46
C VAL A 268 16.62 -16.63 -1.03
N THR A 269 16.64 -15.58 -0.20
CA THR A 269 15.43 -14.81 0.11
C THR A 269 15.01 -13.97 -1.10
N LYS A 270 13.83 -14.24 -1.64
CA LYS A 270 13.23 -13.56 -2.78
C LYS A 270 12.05 -12.70 -2.33
N VAL A 271 11.82 -11.59 -3.03
CA VAL A 271 10.76 -10.62 -2.71
C VAL A 271 9.64 -10.75 -3.74
N ILE A 272 8.43 -10.98 -3.25
CA ILE A 272 7.22 -11.08 -4.06
C ILE A 272 6.29 -9.94 -3.63
N ASP A 273 5.99 -9.04 -4.54
CA ASP A 273 5.06 -7.93 -4.32
C ASP A 273 3.73 -8.19 -5.05
N PRO A 274 2.72 -8.77 -4.36
CA PRO A 274 1.46 -9.08 -5.02
C PRO A 274 0.67 -7.84 -5.43
N THR A 275 0.94 -6.68 -4.85
CA THR A 275 0.15 -5.50 -5.17
C THR A 275 0.48 -4.96 -6.54
N PHE A 276 1.76 -4.97 -6.94
CA PHE A 276 2.12 -4.56 -8.30
C PHE A 276 1.64 -5.56 -9.36
N VAL A 277 1.48 -6.83 -9.01
CA VAL A 277 0.79 -7.81 -9.85
C VAL A 277 -0.65 -7.36 -10.12
N LEU A 278 -1.41 -7.06 -9.06
CA LEU A 278 -2.82 -6.66 -9.17
C LEU A 278 -2.99 -5.30 -9.84
N LEU A 279 -2.13 -4.33 -9.50
CA LEU A 279 -2.21 -2.98 -10.06
C LEU A 279 -1.73 -2.91 -11.51
N ALA A 280 -0.92 -3.86 -11.99
CA ALA A 280 -0.52 -3.92 -13.39
C ALA A 280 -1.72 -4.07 -14.34
N GLU A 281 -2.85 -4.59 -13.88
CA GLU A 281 -4.10 -4.68 -14.66
C GLU A 281 -4.74 -3.33 -14.96
N VAL A 282 -4.66 -2.41 -14.00
CA VAL A 282 -5.31 -1.09 -14.10
C VAL A 282 -4.36 0.00 -14.60
N ILE A 283 -3.09 -0.35 -14.84
CA ILE A 283 -2.07 0.59 -15.35
C ILE A 283 -1.74 0.20 -16.80
N PRO A 284 -2.24 0.96 -17.79
CA PRO A 284 -1.91 0.69 -19.19
C PRO A 284 -0.39 0.69 -19.41
N GLY A 285 0.11 -0.34 -20.10
CA GLY A 285 1.53 -0.47 -20.45
C GLY A 285 2.46 -0.80 -19.27
N ALA A 286 1.94 -1.31 -18.15
CA ALA A 286 2.78 -1.83 -17.08
C ALA A 286 3.75 -2.91 -17.60
N ASN A 287 4.97 -2.94 -17.04
CA ASN A 287 5.98 -3.91 -17.45
C ASN A 287 5.47 -5.34 -17.20
N PRO A 288 5.49 -6.22 -18.22
CA PRO A 288 4.91 -7.57 -18.13
C PRO A 288 5.57 -8.45 -17.05
N MET A 289 6.81 -8.13 -16.66
CA MET A 289 7.51 -8.84 -15.58
C MET A 289 6.81 -8.72 -14.22
N LEU A 290 5.98 -7.68 -14.02
CA LEU A 290 5.15 -7.57 -12.82
C LEU A 290 4.12 -8.70 -12.69
N ARG A 291 3.89 -9.47 -13.76
CA ARG A 291 2.90 -10.56 -13.82
C ARG A 291 3.49 -11.91 -14.21
N ASP A 292 4.81 -12.04 -14.20
CA ASP A 292 5.44 -13.31 -14.53
C ASP A 292 5.57 -14.18 -13.26
N PRO A 293 4.85 -15.32 -13.16
CA PRO A 293 4.89 -16.18 -11.97
C PRO A 293 6.20 -16.97 -11.84
N GLY A 294 7.12 -16.87 -12.81
CA GLY A 294 8.42 -17.50 -12.81
C GLY A 294 9.52 -16.66 -12.18
N ILE A 295 9.26 -15.39 -11.83
CA ILE A 295 10.26 -14.47 -11.29
C ILE A 295 9.76 -13.80 -10.01
N ALA A 296 10.68 -13.47 -9.12
CA ALA A 296 10.43 -12.59 -7.99
C ALA A 296 10.93 -11.19 -8.32
N PHE A 297 10.03 -10.34 -8.80
CA PHE A 297 10.40 -9.00 -9.24
C PHE A 297 10.39 -8.00 -8.08
N ARG A 298 11.57 -7.49 -7.71
CA ARG A 298 11.74 -6.42 -6.73
C ARG A 298 12.15 -5.13 -7.44
N THR A 299 11.37 -4.07 -7.29
CA THR A 299 11.76 -2.76 -7.85
C THR A 299 12.79 -2.05 -6.98
N ASN A 300 13.60 -1.18 -7.58
CA ASN A 300 14.51 -0.25 -6.91
C ASN A 300 13.77 0.84 -6.10
N ARG A 301 12.44 0.77 -5.99
CA ARG A 301 11.62 1.73 -5.26
C ARG A 301 11.16 1.22 -3.90
N LEU A 302 11.36 -0.06 -3.60
CA LEU A 302 11.00 -0.59 -2.28
C LEU A 302 12.03 -0.18 -1.22
N VAL A 303 11.54 0.45 -0.15
CA VAL A 303 12.30 0.75 1.05
C VAL A 303 11.76 -0.14 2.17
N PRO A 304 12.42 -1.27 2.48
CA PRO A 304 11.97 -2.19 3.51
C PRO A 304 12.13 -1.61 4.91
N THR A 305 11.30 -2.06 5.84
CA THR A 305 11.59 -2.05 7.28
C THR A 305 11.88 -3.47 7.76
N ALA A 306 12.18 -3.65 9.04
CA ALA A 306 12.21 -4.98 9.65
C ALA A 306 10.82 -5.49 10.09
N LEU A 307 9.78 -4.64 9.98
CA LEU A 307 8.44 -4.93 10.47
C LEU A 307 7.64 -5.77 9.47
N GLY A 308 6.69 -6.55 9.99
CA GLY A 308 5.72 -7.30 9.21
C GLY A 308 4.36 -6.62 9.16
N VAL A 309 3.43 -7.20 8.39
CA VAL A 309 2.05 -6.71 8.31
C VAL A 309 1.38 -6.73 9.70
N GLY A 310 0.61 -5.69 10.00
CA GLY A 310 -0.02 -5.46 11.31
C GLY A 310 0.82 -4.66 12.31
N ALA A 311 2.08 -4.34 12.00
CA ALA A 311 2.91 -3.45 12.81
C ALA A 311 2.81 -1.99 12.35
N ASP A 312 3.01 -1.06 13.27
CA ASP A 312 3.00 0.38 12.98
C ASP A 312 4.38 0.88 12.51
N ILE A 313 4.41 1.56 11.36
CA ILE A 313 5.63 2.27 10.92
C ILE A 313 5.94 3.51 11.75
N ALA A 314 4.93 4.04 12.45
CA ALA A 314 5.00 5.23 13.26
C ALA A 314 3.90 5.17 14.31
N SER A 315 4.25 5.38 15.58
CA SER A 315 3.28 5.38 16.68
C SER A 315 3.56 6.53 17.64
N HIS A 316 2.49 7.08 18.20
CA HIS A 316 2.54 8.07 19.28
C HIS A 316 1.60 7.64 20.39
N THR A 317 2.05 7.73 21.63
CA THR A 317 1.20 7.51 22.80
C THR A 317 1.38 8.66 23.78
N CYS A 318 0.28 9.27 24.20
CA CYS A 318 0.24 10.29 25.25
C CYS A 318 -0.96 10.05 26.17
N ALA A 319 -0.93 10.62 27.38
CA ALA A 319 -1.98 10.42 28.38
C ALA A 319 -3.38 10.86 27.91
N ALA A 320 -3.46 11.82 27.00
CA ALA A 320 -4.71 12.33 26.44
C ALA A 320 -5.24 11.51 25.24
N GLY A 321 -4.51 10.49 24.77
CA GLY A 321 -4.99 9.61 23.71
C GLY A 321 -5.15 10.28 22.33
N HIS A 322 -4.46 11.40 22.06
CA HIS A 322 -4.56 12.08 20.77
C HIS A 322 -4.07 11.20 19.61
N VAL A 323 -4.81 11.23 18.50
CA VAL A 323 -4.42 10.58 17.24
C VAL A 323 -3.16 11.25 16.68
N PRO A 324 -2.09 10.50 16.36
CA PRO A 324 -0.88 11.11 15.81
C PRO A 324 -1.08 11.71 14.42
N ARG A 325 -0.27 12.73 14.14
CA ARG A 325 0.03 13.16 12.78
C ARG A 325 1.29 12.47 12.31
N VAL A 326 1.19 11.71 11.23
CA VAL A 326 2.31 11.02 10.58
C VAL A 326 2.52 11.62 9.20
N SER A 327 3.76 11.89 8.84
CA SER A 327 4.13 12.34 7.49
C SER A 327 5.41 11.65 7.04
N ALA A 328 5.46 11.25 5.77
CA ALA A 328 6.65 10.66 5.17
C ALA A 328 7.00 11.40 3.87
N SER A 329 8.29 11.60 3.65
CA SER A 329 8.83 12.16 2.41
C SER A 329 9.94 11.27 1.90
N LEU A 330 9.89 10.93 0.61
CA LEU A 330 10.87 10.09 -0.05
C LEU A 330 11.12 10.61 -1.46
N VAL A 331 12.13 11.48 -1.56
CA VAL A 331 12.41 12.25 -2.78
C VAL A 331 13.69 11.72 -3.44
N PRO A 332 13.66 11.33 -4.72
CA PRO A 332 14.86 10.97 -5.46
C PRO A 332 15.92 12.07 -5.41
N VAL A 333 17.19 11.67 -5.26
CA VAL A 333 18.33 12.58 -5.47
C VAL A 333 18.71 12.45 -6.94
N ALA A 334 18.73 13.58 -7.65
CA ALA A 334 19.20 13.65 -9.04
C ALA A 334 20.68 13.27 -9.14
#